data_AF-A0A1R2CGI2-F1
#
_entry.id   AF-A0A1R2CGI2-F1
#
_cell.length_a   1.000
_cell.length_b   1.000
_cell.length_c   1.000
_cell.angle_alpha   90.00
_cell.angle_beta   90.00
_cell.angle_gamma   90.00
#
_symmetry.space_group_name_H-M   'P 1'
#
loop_
_entity.id
_entity.type
_entity.pdbx_description
1 polymer ?
#
loop_
_entity_poly.entity_id
_entity_poly.type
_entity_poly.pdbx_seq_one_letter_code
_entity_poly.pdbx_strand_id
1 'polypeptide(L)'
;MGCGAGKKVIQETRSVQEKNKFQLKIITPDKTVVDFKHDTDYDELPLTTIMNFLLFSHIHAQTFNANFISKYNPKLKRFQYFIQRLVGVPMENEDNPYEGKQWVAYINDSRMEWDQICENELSVKPTDNLKFCFELISN
;
A
#
# COMPACT_ATOMS: atom_id res chain seq x y z
N MET A 1 63.04 15.09 13.16
CA MET A 1 62.40 14.13 14.09
C MET A 1 61.32 14.92 14.83
N GLY A 2 60.05 14.92 14.39
CA GLY A 2 58.99 13.95 14.78
C GLY A 2 58.39 14.40 16.13
N CYS A 3 57.10 14.70 16.34
CA CYS A 3 55.86 14.22 15.74
C CYS A 3 54.75 15.29 15.85
N GLY A 4 53.93 15.43 14.81
CA GLY A 4 52.65 16.14 14.88
C GLY A 4 51.58 15.24 15.49
N ALA A 5 50.85 15.75 16.48
CA ALA A 5 49.70 15.08 17.07
C ALA A 5 48.51 15.14 16.08
N GLY A 6 48.43 14.18 15.18
CA GLY A 6 47.25 13.97 14.35
C GLY A 6 46.10 13.44 15.21
N LYS A 7 45.11 14.30 15.50
CA LYS A 7 43.81 13.86 16.00
C LYS A 7 43.21 12.90 14.97
N LYS A 8 43.08 11.62 15.32
CA LYS A 8 42.26 10.67 14.58
C LYS A 8 40.82 11.16 14.65
N VAL A 9 40.34 11.75 13.56
CA VAL A 9 38.90 11.88 13.31
C VAL A 9 38.39 10.46 13.19
N ILE A 10 37.68 10.01 14.22
CA ILE A 10 36.87 8.79 14.15
C ILE A 10 35.80 9.10 13.10
N GLN A 11 35.99 8.58 11.89
CA GLN A 11 34.89 8.46 10.95
C GLN A 11 33.89 7.51 11.61
N GLU A 12 32.82 8.07 12.14
CA GLU A 12 31.62 7.32 12.46
C GLU A 12 31.23 6.55 11.19
N THR A 13 31.46 5.25 11.23
CA THR A 13 30.92 4.31 10.27
C THR A 13 29.41 4.54 10.30
N ARG A 14 28.87 5.22 9.29
CA ARG A 14 27.42 5.27 9.06
C ARG A 14 26.97 3.82 9.04
N SER A 15 26.33 3.36 10.12
CA SER A 15 25.58 2.14 10.09
C SER A 15 24.59 2.33 8.94
N VAL A 16 24.72 1.51 7.90
CA VAL A 16 23.66 1.38 6.91
C VAL A 16 22.50 0.82 7.72
N GLN A 17 21.57 1.67 8.15
CA GLN A 17 20.32 1.19 8.73
C GLN A 17 19.69 0.30 7.66
N GLU A 18 19.53 -0.98 7.99
CA GLU A 18 18.84 -1.93 7.12
C GLU A 18 17.42 -1.39 6.96
N LYS A 19 17.11 -0.93 5.75
CA LYS A 19 15.76 -0.43 5.46
C LYS A 19 14.80 -1.60 5.44
N ASN A 20 13.70 -1.44 6.15
CA ASN A 20 12.56 -2.32 6.06
C ASN A 20 11.96 -2.23 4.65
N LYS A 21 11.51 -3.37 4.13
CA LYS A 21 10.99 -3.46 2.77
C LYS A 21 9.56 -3.97 2.74
N PHE A 22 8.62 -3.07 2.51
CA PHE A 22 7.24 -3.45 2.25
C PHE A 22 7.10 -3.99 0.84
N GLN A 23 6.36 -5.08 0.69
CA GLN A 23 5.97 -5.63 -0.60
C GLN A 23 4.46 -5.65 -0.73
N LEU A 24 3.95 -5.14 -1.86
CA LEU A 24 2.55 -5.17 -2.22
C LEU A 24 2.40 -5.86 -3.57
N LYS A 25 1.49 -6.85 -3.64
CA LYS A 25 1.15 -7.52 -4.89
C LYS A 25 -0.23 -7.08 -5.37
N ILE A 26 -0.39 -6.86 -6.67
CA ILE A 26 -1.69 -6.63 -7.28
C ILE A 26 -1.92 -7.74 -8.29
N ILE A 27 -2.97 -8.54 -8.07
CA ILE A 27 -3.37 -9.63 -8.95
C ILE A 27 -4.52 -9.10 -9.83
N THR A 28 -4.20 -8.80 -11.07
CA THR A 28 -5.16 -8.25 -12.05
C THR A 28 -6.18 -9.31 -12.50
N PRO A 29 -7.28 -8.90 -13.17
CA PRO A 29 -8.33 -9.84 -13.57
C PRO A 29 -7.87 -10.98 -14.48
N ASP A 30 -6.87 -10.72 -15.33
CA ASP A 30 -6.19 -11.69 -16.20
C ASP A 30 -5.17 -12.58 -15.47
N LYS A 31 -5.08 -12.45 -14.14
CA LYS A 31 -4.14 -13.15 -13.24
C LYS A 31 -2.67 -12.74 -13.37
N THR A 32 -2.39 -11.64 -14.08
CA THR A 32 -1.05 -11.03 -14.04
C THR A 32 -0.77 -10.51 -12.62
N VAL A 33 0.47 -10.69 -12.15
CA VAL A 33 0.91 -10.22 -10.83
C VAL A 33 1.82 -9.02 -11.02
N VAL A 34 1.43 -7.88 -10.45
CA VAL A 34 2.23 -6.66 -10.43
C VAL A 34 2.76 -6.46 -9.01
N ASP A 35 4.08 -6.54 -8.87
CA ASP A 35 4.77 -6.41 -7.59
C ASP A 35 5.32 -5.00 -7.39
N PHE A 36 4.99 -4.38 -6.26
CA PHE A 36 5.56 -3.12 -5.81
C PHE A 36 6.36 -3.35 -4.53
N LYS A 37 7.47 -2.62 -4.40
CA LYS A 37 8.30 -2.67 -3.20
C LYS A 37 8.65 -1.25 -2.76
N HIS A 38 8.60 -1.01 -1.45
CA HIS A 38 8.92 0.28 -0.87
C HIS A 38 9.85 0.09 0.32
N ASP A 39 11.01 0.75 0.26
CA ASP A 39 11.98 0.75 1.35
C ASP A 39 11.66 1.89 2.32
N THR A 40 11.66 1.61 3.61
CA THR A 40 11.29 2.53 4.68
C THR A 40 12.11 2.25 5.94
N ASP A 41 12.20 3.24 6.82
CA ASP A 41 12.89 3.11 8.11
C ASP A 41 11.90 2.72 9.24
N TYR A 42 10.61 2.57 8.92
CA TYR A 42 9.55 2.21 9.86
C TYR A 42 9.28 0.71 9.88
N ASP A 43 9.07 0.14 11.08
CA ASP A 43 8.72 -1.29 11.26
C ASP A 43 7.24 -1.59 10.98
N GLU A 44 6.39 -0.57 11.02
CA GLU A 44 4.95 -0.67 10.81
C GLU A 44 4.42 0.66 10.29
N LEU A 45 3.49 0.61 9.32
CA LEU A 45 2.86 1.79 8.74
C LEU A 45 1.39 1.50 8.40
N PRO A 46 0.50 2.52 8.45
CA PRO A 46 -0.83 2.40 7.89
C PRO A 46 -0.78 1.99 6.41
N LEU A 47 -1.63 1.04 6.00
CA LEU A 47 -1.67 0.61 4.60
C LEU A 47 -2.02 1.77 3.66
N THR A 48 -2.85 2.70 4.10
CA THR A 48 -3.16 3.95 3.37
C THR A 48 -1.91 4.78 3.09
N THR A 49 -0.99 4.87 4.04
CA THR A 49 0.30 5.56 3.87
C THR A 49 1.19 4.86 2.85
N ILE A 50 1.26 3.52 2.88
CA ILE A 50 2.02 2.74 1.89
C ILE A 50 1.45 2.95 0.49
N MET A 51 0.12 2.89 0.34
CA MET A 51 -0.55 3.13 -0.95
C MET A 51 -0.25 4.55 -1.47
N ASN A 52 -0.27 5.56 -0.61
CA ASN A 52 0.12 6.93 -0.96
C ASN A 52 1.58 7.03 -1.44
N PHE A 53 2.52 6.37 -0.77
CA PHE A 53 3.91 6.33 -1.23
C PHE A 53 4.05 5.70 -2.62
N LEU A 54 3.30 4.64 -2.90
CA LEU A 54 3.31 4.00 -4.22
C LEU A 54 2.68 4.88 -5.31
N LEU A 55 1.57 5.55 -5.00
CA LEU A 55 0.86 6.48 -5.89
C LEU A 55 1.70 7.69 -6.31
N PHE A 56 2.48 8.25 -5.39
CA PHE A 56 3.24 9.49 -5.62
C PHE A 56 4.74 9.24 -5.84
N SER A 57 5.20 7.99 -5.79
CA SER A 57 6.58 7.64 -6.14
C SER A 57 6.84 7.85 -7.62
N HIS A 58 7.87 8.62 -7.98
CA HIS A 58 8.28 8.80 -9.39
C HIS A 58 8.61 7.49 -10.11
N ILE A 59 8.96 6.43 -9.38
CA ILE A 59 9.28 5.10 -9.93
C ILE A 59 8.00 4.32 -10.24
N HIS A 60 7.00 4.42 -9.37
CA HIS A 60 5.82 3.55 -9.41
C HIS A 60 4.56 4.26 -9.87
N ALA A 61 4.43 5.59 -9.73
CA ALA A 61 3.20 6.34 -9.96
C ALA A 61 2.57 6.08 -11.34
N GLN A 62 3.38 6.10 -12.40
CA GLN A 62 2.89 5.86 -13.77
C GLN A 62 2.33 4.45 -13.93
N THR A 63 2.98 3.45 -13.33
CA THR A 63 2.57 2.04 -13.40
C THR A 63 1.44 1.72 -12.42
N PHE A 64 1.45 2.34 -11.24
CA PHE A 64 0.50 2.08 -10.17
C PHE A 64 -0.90 2.58 -10.55
N ASN A 65 -0.99 3.70 -11.29
CA ASN A 65 -2.21 4.26 -11.90
C ASN A 65 -3.49 3.87 -11.14
N ALA A 66 -3.65 4.48 -9.97
CA ALA A 66 -4.69 4.13 -9.03
C ALA A 66 -5.54 5.35 -8.69
N ASN A 67 -6.80 5.10 -8.35
CA ASN A 67 -7.71 6.12 -7.86
C ASN A 67 -8.64 5.54 -6.79
N PHE A 68 -9.04 6.41 -5.87
CA PHE A 68 -9.88 6.07 -4.72
C PHE A 68 -11.08 7.00 -4.70
N ILE A 69 -12.23 6.47 -4.32
CA ILE A 69 -13.48 7.22 -4.23
C ILE A 69 -14.11 7.00 -2.86
N SER A 70 -14.94 7.95 -2.44
CA SER A 70 -15.80 7.79 -1.29
C SER A 70 -17.26 7.92 -1.71
N LYS A 71 -18.14 7.15 -1.08
CA LYS A 71 -19.59 7.25 -1.27
C LYS A 71 -20.31 7.36 0.05
N TYR A 72 -21.20 8.34 0.14
CA TYR A 72 -22.01 8.52 1.31
C TYR A 72 -23.05 7.39 1.41
N ASN A 73 -23.01 6.62 2.49
CA ASN A 73 -24.03 5.62 2.80
C ASN A 73 -25.04 6.22 3.80
N PRO A 74 -26.28 6.51 3.36
CA PRO A 74 -27.28 7.12 4.24
C PRO A 74 -27.76 6.19 5.36
N LYS A 75 -27.67 4.86 5.19
CA LYS A 75 -28.03 3.89 6.23
C LYS A 75 -27.03 3.90 7.38
N LEU A 76 -25.74 3.96 7.05
CA LEU A 76 -24.64 4.03 8.04
C LEU A 76 -24.33 5.46 8.49
N LYS A 77 -24.89 6.48 7.81
CA LYS A 77 -24.64 7.91 8.02
C LYS A 77 -23.15 8.29 7.94
N ARG A 78 -22.37 7.57 7.12
CA ARG A 78 -20.94 7.84 6.91
C ARG A 78 -20.54 7.67 5.46
N PHE A 79 -19.40 8.24 5.10
CA PHE A 79 -18.73 7.89 3.85
C PHE A 79 -18.12 6.50 3.98
N GLN A 80 -18.26 5.72 2.92
CA GLN A 80 -17.57 4.46 2.71
C GLN A 80 -16.49 4.66 1.65
N TYR A 81 -15.34 4.02 1.82
CA TYR A 81 -14.19 4.20 0.95
C TYR A 81 -13.99 2.99 0.04
N PHE A 82 -13.73 3.28 -1.24
CA PHE A 82 -13.53 2.25 -2.26
C PHE A 82 -12.30 2.57 -3.10
N ILE A 83 -11.73 1.51 -3.65
CA ILE A 83 -10.67 1.60 -4.64
C ILE A 83 -11.33 1.58 -6.02
N GLN A 84 -11.42 2.74 -6.66
CA GLN A 84 -12.02 2.88 -7.99
C GLN A 84 -11.14 2.24 -9.05
N ARG A 85 -9.81 2.33 -8.92
CA ARG A 85 -8.86 1.83 -9.91
C ARG A 85 -7.55 1.43 -9.25
N LEU A 86 -6.96 0.31 -9.69
CA LEU A 86 -5.56 -0.04 -9.44
C LEU A 86 -4.93 -0.51 -10.76
N VAL A 87 -3.67 -0.15 -11.00
CA VAL A 87 -2.88 -0.51 -12.18
C VAL A 87 -3.65 -0.34 -13.50
N GLY A 88 -4.42 0.76 -13.59
CA GLY A 88 -5.21 1.09 -14.77
C GLY A 88 -6.56 0.37 -14.89
N VAL A 89 -6.87 -0.61 -14.04
CA VAL A 89 -8.10 -1.39 -14.11
C VAL A 89 -9.14 -0.83 -13.13
N PRO A 90 -10.29 -0.32 -13.64
CA PRO A 90 -11.35 0.22 -12.80
C PRO A 90 -12.19 -0.89 -12.15
N MET A 91 -12.90 -0.54 -11.07
CA MET A 91 -13.99 -1.35 -10.55
C MET A 91 -15.15 -1.43 -11.55
N GLU A 92 -15.97 -2.48 -11.46
CA GLU A 92 -17.03 -2.72 -12.46
C GLU A 92 -18.19 -1.72 -12.35
N ASN A 93 -18.55 -1.30 -11.12
CA ASN A 93 -19.66 -0.38 -10.89
C ASN A 93 -19.30 0.68 -9.87
N GLU A 94 -18.96 1.87 -10.35
CA GLU A 94 -18.66 2.98 -9.46
C GLU A 94 -19.92 3.52 -8.80
N ASP A 95 -21.08 3.47 -9.49
CA ASP A 95 -22.36 3.99 -9.03
C ASP A 95 -22.92 3.21 -7.84
N ASN A 96 -22.79 1.89 -7.89
CA ASN A 96 -23.08 0.99 -6.78
C ASN A 96 -21.88 0.06 -6.55
N PRO A 97 -20.89 0.47 -5.74
CA PRO A 97 -19.66 -0.30 -5.49
C PRO A 97 -19.88 -1.74 -5.05
N TYR A 98 -21.01 -2.03 -4.39
CA TYR A 98 -21.39 -3.36 -3.92
C TYR A 98 -22.02 -4.25 -5.00
N GLU A 99 -22.21 -3.76 -6.22
CA GLU A 99 -22.76 -4.49 -7.36
C GLU A 99 -21.66 -4.81 -8.37
N GLY A 100 -21.19 -6.06 -8.41
CA GLY A 100 -20.16 -6.51 -9.34
C GLY A 100 -18.80 -6.70 -8.68
N LYS A 101 -17.73 -6.57 -9.45
CA LYS A 101 -16.36 -6.77 -8.94
C LYS A 101 -15.70 -5.47 -8.49
N GLN A 102 -14.97 -5.59 -7.39
CA GLN A 102 -14.13 -4.52 -6.84
C GLN A 102 -12.75 -5.03 -6.45
N TRP A 103 -11.87 -4.10 -6.12
CA TRP A 103 -10.58 -4.40 -5.52
C TRP A 103 -10.71 -4.68 -4.03
N VAL A 104 -10.20 -5.82 -3.59
CA VAL A 104 -10.23 -6.27 -2.20
C VAL A 104 -8.81 -6.51 -1.71
N ALA A 105 -8.52 -6.10 -0.49
CA ALA A 105 -7.23 -6.34 0.14
C ALA A 105 -7.20 -7.70 0.82
N TYR A 106 -6.03 -8.32 0.82
CA TYR A 106 -5.71 -9.47 1.63
C TYR A 106 -4.42 -9.19 2.38
N ILE A 107 -4.46 -9.39 3.70
CA ILE A 107 -3.32 -9.25 4.59
C ILE A 107 -3.16 -10.58 5.30
N ASN A 108 -2.04 -11.27 5.07
CA ASN A 108 -1.80 -12.62 5.61
C ASN A 108 -2.99 -13.56 5.33
N ASP A 109 -3.46 -13.54 4.07
CA ASP A 109 -4.61 -14.31 3.56
C ASP A 109 -5.98 -14.00 4.18
N SER A 110 -6.06 -13.00 5.05
CA SER A 110 -7.33 -12.48 5.57
C SER A 110 -7.87 -11.40 4.63
N ARG A 111 -9.06 -11.65 4.06
CA ARG A 111 -9.79 -10.71 3.20
C ARG A 111 -10.28 -9.51 4.01
N MET A 112 -10.00 -8.30 3.55
CA MET A 112 -10.48 -7.06 4.16
C MET A 112 -10.94 -6.06 3.10
N GLU A 113 -12.03 -5.37 3.43
CA GLU A 113 -12.54 -4.29 2.57
C GLU A 113 -11.72 -3.02 2.77
N TRP A 114 -11.56 -2.24 1.70
CA TRP A 114 -10.83 -0.98 1.77
C TRP A 114 -11.44 0.01 2.76
N ASP A 115 -12.77 0.02 2.86
CA ASP A 115 -13.52 0.80 3.85
C ASP A 115 -13.09 0.46 5.29
N GLN A 116 -12.95 -0.83 5.60
CA GLN A 116 -12.51 -1.31 6.93
C GLN A 116 -11.06 -0.94 7.21
N ILE A 117 -10.18 -0.99 6.20
CA ILE A 117 -8.78 -0.58 6.33
C ILE A 117 -8.69 0.91 6.65
N CYS A 118 -9.48 1.74 5.96
CA CYS A 118 -9.52 3.18 6.18
C CYS A 118 -10.11 3.54 7.55
N GLU A 119 -11.24 2.92 7.93
CA GLU A 119 -11.94 3.22 9.19
C GLU A 119 -11.11 2.85 10.42
N ASN A 120 -10.33 1.76 10.35
CA ASN A 120 -9.51 1.30 11.47
C ASN A 120 -8.04 1.75 11.40
N GLU A 121 -7.67 2.57 10.41
CA GLU A 121 -6.28 2.97 10.14
C GLU A 121 -5.30 1.79 10.18
N LEU A 122 -5.69 0.68 9.54
CA LEU A 122 -5.01 -0.60 9.71
C LEU A 122 -3.54 -0.49 9.31
N SER A 123 -2.68 -0.83 10.26
CA SER A 123 -1.24 -0.85 10.05
C SER A 123 -0.75 -2.24 9.66
N VAL A 124 0.33 -2.25 8.88
CA VAL A 124 0.96 -3.46 8.34
C VAL A 124 2.47 -3.40 8.54
N LYS A 125 3.10 -4.56 8.54
CA LYS A 125 4.54 -4.75 8.72
C LYS A 125 5.20 -5.25 7.44
N PRO A 126 6.52 -5.07 7.27
CA PRO A 126 7.27 -5.59 6.13
C PRO A 126 7.13 -7.10 5.92
N THR A 127 6.90 -7.84 6.99
CA THR A 127 6.71 -9.30 6.99
C THR A 127 5.31 -9.73 6.55
N ASP A 128 4.34 -8.80 6.48
CA ASP A 128 2.98 -9.14 6.09
C ASP A 128 2.90 -9.43 4.58
N ASN A 129 2.13 -10.46 4.23
CA ASN A 129 1.80 -10.76 2.85
C ASN A 129 0.61 -9.90 2.42
N LEU A 130 0.89 -8.81 1.71
CA LEU A 130 -0.10 -7.86 1.20
C LEU A 130 -0.40 -8.13 -0.27
N LYS A 131 -1.67 -8.40 -0.58
CA LYS A 131 -2.13 -8.52 -1.97
C LYS A 131 -3.49 -7.84 -2.18
N PHE A 132 -3.68 -7.24 -3.35
CA PHE A 132 -5.00 -6.82 -3.84
C PHE A 132 -5.47 -7.75 -4.95
N CYS A 133 -6.74 -8.16 -4.88
CA CYS A 133 -7.39 -9.02 -5.86
C CYS A 133 -8.64 -8.34 -6.41
N PHE A 134 -8.96 -8.60 -7.68
CA PHE A 134 -10.21 -8.15 -8.30
C PHE A 134 -11.28 -9.23 -8.18
N GLU A 135 -12.27 -9.01 -7.31
CA GLU A 135 -13.21 -10.05 -6.88
C GLU A 135 -14.65 -9.60 -6.92
N LEU A 136 -15.55 -10.56 -7.18
CA LEU A 136 -16.98 -10.36 -7.04
C LEU A 136 -17.29 -10.16 -5.57
N ILE A 137 -18.14 -9.18 -5.28
CA ILE A 137 -18.61 -8.94 -3.93
C ILE A 137 -19.58 -10.03 -3.55
N SER A 138 -19.15 -10.88 -2.62
CA SER A 138 -20.01 -11.85 -1.96
C SER A 138 -20.68 -11.15 -0.78
N ASN A 139 -21.99 -10.93 -0.87
CA ASN A 139 -22.83 -10.50 0.26
C ASN A 139 -22.98 -11.61 1.30
#